data_AF-A0A842TAC1-F1
#
_entry.id   AF-A0A842TAC1-F1
#
_cell.length_a   1.000
_cell.length_b   1.000
_cell.length_c   1.000
_cell.angle_alpha   90.00
_cell.angle_beta   90.00
_cell.angle_gamma   90.00
#
_symmetry.space_group_name_H-M   'P 1'
#
loop_
_entity.id
_entity.type
_entity.pdbx_description
1 polymer ?
#
loop_
_entity_poly.entity_id
_entity_poly.type
_entity_poly.pdbx_seq_one_letter_code
_entity_poly.pdbx_strand_id
1 'polypeptide(L)'
;MTLSTEIKNLFDGKLILDDLGTNFNEQNTNAIKLFQKLFVEKLNFELIQGMGGSVAEEIPVDDWNKSADAQEAFFIARSDEINILYIVIEKLTRYRERFALSSLRRERWARKGEYISIFYAPNSPIWHMVCPYSTGEEDTSGRLILRRYVLGEGENHRTVSENLTLVDASQVEPLFERIQKAFKVRPVTEQFYEDYKEIFGNIKRHLLDQGIQVAKAKKFAHLLLNRLMFIYFIQKKKWLDNDKNFMYNLLKKYKSFGNEELFYEKWLSTLFFEAMSKPINEKAITEFSDNTVNNLLNHIPYLNGGLFEKYDVDIEGFTLSDDLLFKIIEDFLEYYNFTITEESPFDLDIAIDPAMLGKIYESLIAEEERGKAGIFYTPRIEVDLMCRLGIYEYFLQDRNEILPQKDGNFI
;
A
#
# COMPACT_ATOMS: atom_id res chain seq x y z
N MET A 1 27.20 5.29 1.99
CA MET A 1 25.74 5.09 2.12
C MET A 1 25.20 4.99 0.70
N THR A 2 24.30 4.04 0.37
CA THR A 2 23.75 3.95 -0.99
C THR A 2 22.73 5.06 -1.23
N LEU A 3 22.50 5.46 -2.49
CA LEU A 3 21.49 6.48 -2.83
C LEU A 3 20.10 6.11 -2.28
N SER A 4 19.70 4.84 -2.37
CA SER A 4 18.44 4.34 -1.79
C SER A 4 18.37 4.55 -0.28
N THR A 5 19.47 4.34 0.45
CA THR A 5 19.53 4.57 1.90
C THR A 5 19.40 6.07 2.22
N GLU A 6 20.01 6.93 1.42
CA GLU A 6 19.90 8.38 1.60
C GLU A 6 18.48 8.89 1.36
N ILE A 7 17.80 8.38 0.33
CA ILE A 7 16.40 8.69 0.04
C ILE A 7 15.50 8.17 1.18
N LYS A 8 15.72 6.94 1.64
CA LYS A 8 14.95 6.35 2.75
C LYS A 8 15.09 7.17 4.02
N ASN A 9 16.31 7.56 4.39
CA ASN A 9 16.57 8.40 5.56
C ASN A 9 15.92 9.79 5.44
N LEU A 10 15.81 10.32 4.22
CA LEU A 10 15.09 11.59 3.98
C LEU A 10 13.61 11.44 4.29
N PHE A 11 12.98 10.35 3.87
CA PHE A 11 11.56 10.10 4.16
C PHE A 11 11.33 9.76 5.63
N ASP A 12 12.03 8.75 6.17
CA ASP A 12 11.83 8.29 7.54
C ASP A 12 12.16 9.34 8.60
N GLY A 13 13.16 10.20 8.34
CA GLY A 13 13.69 11.14 9.32
C GLY A 13 13.17 12.57 9.20
N LYS A 14 12.47 12.92 8.11
CA LYS A 14 12.07 14.32 7.86
C LYS A 14 10.68 14.50 7.27
N LEU A 15 10.03 13.44 6.78
CA LEU A 15 8.66 13.52 6.27
C LEU A 15 7.65 13.23 7.40
N ILE A 16 7.83 13.94 8.52
CA ILE A 16 6.98 13.89 9.71
C ILE A 16 6.30 15.25 9.83
N LEU A 17 4.97 15.29 9.85
CA LEU A 17 4.21 16.53 9.72
C LEU A 17 4.56 17.56 10.81
N ASP A 18 4.70 17.10 12.06
CA ASP A 18 5.02 17.96 13.21
C ASP A 18 6.44 18.54 13.13
N ASP A 19 7.39 17.82 12.50
CA ASP A 19 8.75 18.30 12.28
C ASP A 19 8.84 19.32 11.14
N LEU A 20 7.85 19.33 10.24
CA LEU A 20 7.80 20.26 9.10
C LEU A 20 7.27 21.63 9.49
N GLY A 21 6.62 21.80 10.64
CA GLY A 21 6.19 23.12 11.12
C GLY A 21 4.96 23.08 12.00
N THR A 22 4.64 24.24 12.57
CA THR A 22 3.56 24.39 13.56
C THR A 22 2.20 24.76 12.95
N ASN A 23 2.20 25.18 11.69
CA ASN A 23 1.02 25.58 10.94
C ASN A 23 1.12 25.13 9.48
N PHE A 24 -0.01 25.17 8.78
CA PHE A 24 -0.11 24.71 7.39
C PHE A 24 0.91 25.36 6.46
N ASN A 25 1.11 26.68 6.52
CA ASN A 25 2.01 27.39 5.60
C ASN A 25 3.47 26.96 5.79
N GLU A 26 3.92 26.83 7.04
CA GLU A 26 5.24 26.31 7.38
C GLU A 26 5.42 24.87 6.90
N GLN A 27 4.46 24.00 7.25
CA GLN A 27 4.47 22.59 6.86
C GLN A 27 4.53 22.43 5.35
N ASN A 28 3.70 23.18 4.62
CA ASN A 28 3.61 23.14 3.16
C ASN A 28 4.93 23.60 2.52
N THR A 29 5.47 24.74 2.98
CA THR A 29 6.74 25.28 2.47
C THR A 29 7.92 24.34 2.73
N ASN A 30 7.99 23.76 3.93
CA ASN A 30 9.07 22.85 4.30
C ASN A 30 8.95 21.48 3.62
N ALA A 31 7.72 21.00 3.39
CA ALA A 31 7.48 19.82 2.56
C ALA A 31 7.97 20.05 1.13
N ILE A 32 7.64 21.19 0.51
CA ILE A 32 8.13 21.57 -0.83
C ILE A 32 9.67 21.56 -0.85
N LYS A 33 10.33 22.20 0.12
CA LYS A 33 11.81 22.20 0.21
C LYS A 33 12.39 20.81 0.35
N LEU A 34 11.71 19.92 1.09
CA LEU A 34 12.15 18.54 1.27
C LEU A 34 12.05 17.74 -0.05
N PHE A 35 10.96 17.90 -0.80
CA PHE A 35 10.83 17.28 -2.12
C PHE A 35 11.77 17.92 -3.15
N GLN A 36 12.02 19.23 -3.09
CA GLN A 36 13.07 19.88 -3.88
C GLN A 36 14.43 19.27 -3.56
N LYS A 37 14.77 19.09 -2.28
CA LYS A 37 16.00 18.42 -1.86
C LYS A 37 16.10 16.99 -2.41
N LEU A 38 15.00 16.23 -2.39
CA LEU A 38 14.96 14.90 -3.01
C LEU A 38 15.29 14.98 -4.51
N PHE A 39 14.50 15.74 -5.27
CA PHE A 39 14.63 15.73 -6.73
C PHE A 39 15.91 16.42 -7.21
N VAL A 40 16.30 17.54 -6.59
CA VAL A 40 17.46 18.34 -7.01
C VAL A 40 18.76 17.73 -6.47
N GLU A 41 18.89 17.56 -5.16
CA GLU A 41 20.17 17.14 -4.57
C GLU A 41 20.43 15.63 -4.70
N LYS A 42 19.38 14.80 -4.76
CA LYS A 42 19.53 13.32 -4.80
C LYS A 42 19.27 12.72 -6.17
N LEU A 43 18.36 13.30 -6.94
CA LEU A 43 17.97 12.79 -8.25
C LEU A 43 18.42 13.68 -9.42
N ASN A 44 19.24 14.71 -9.17
CA ASN A 44 19.88 15.57 -10.17
C ASN A 44 18.90 16.32 -11.11
N PHE A 45 17.72 16.70 -10.60
CA PHE A 45 16.82 17.62 -11.30
C PHE A 45 17.27 19.07 -11.14
N GLU A 46 16.83 19.93 -12.06
CA GLU A 46 16.96 21.38 -11.94
C GLU A 46 15.90 21.95 -10.99
N LEU A 47 16.32 22.86 -10.11
CA LEU A 47 15.42 23.53 -9.18
C LEU A 47 14.54 24.55 -9.91
N ILE A 48 13.23 24.54 -9.63
CA ILE A 48 12.32 25.61 -10.05
C ILE A 48 12.00 26.48 -8.83
N GLN A 49 12.36 27.75 -8.91
CA GLN A 49 12.05 28.76 -7.89
C GLN A 49 10.92 29.66 -8.36
N GLY A 50 10.09 30.13 -7.43
CA GLY A 50 9.02 31.07 -7.75
C GLY A 50 9.53 32.50 -7.88
N MET A 51 8.71 33.35 -8.51
CA MET A 51 9.00 34.78 -8.58
C MET A 51 9.00 35.41 -7.18
N GLY A 52 9.79 36.47 -7.00
CA GLY A 52 9.79 37.26 -5.77
C GLY A 52 10.30 36.54 -4.51
N GLY A 53 11.06 35.45 -4.67
CA GLY A 53 11.59 34.67 -3.55
C GLY A 53 10.63 33.61 -3.00
N SER A 54 9.54 33.32 -3.71
CA SER A 54 8.69 32.15 -3.41
C SER A 54 9.48 30.86 -3.56
N VAL A 55 9.14 29.86 -2.74
CA VAL A 55 9.83 28.56 -2.68
C VAL A 55 9.73 27.79 -4.01
N ALA A 56 8.66 27.99 -4.77
CA ALA A 56 8.38 27.28 -6.02
C ALA A 56 7.50 28.13 -6.96
N GLU A 57 7.47 27.77 -8.24
CA GLU A 57 6.65 28.47 -9.24
C GLU A 57 5.20 27.99 -9.16
N GLU A 58 4.25 28.92 -8.99
CA GLU A 58 2.83 28.62 -8.81
C GLU A 58 2.13 28.28 -10.13
N ILE A 59 1.21 27.31 -10.07
CA ILE A 59 0.33 26.89 -11.16
C ILE A 59 -1.08 27.35 -10.80
N PRO A 60 -1.72 28.23 -11.59
CA PRO A 60 -3.09 28.64 -11.34
C PRO A 60 -4.05 27.44 -11.34
N VAL A 61 -4.84 27.32 -10.27
CA VAL A 61 -5.80 26.22 -10.08
C VAL A 61 -7.27 26.62 -10.31
N ASP A 62 -7.55 27.91 -10.50
CA ASP A 62 -8.94 28.43 -10.62
C ASP A 62 -9.75 27.79 -11.75
N ASP A 63 -9.09 27.46 -12.87
CA ASP A 63 -9.69 26.85 -14.05
C ASP A 63 -9.67 25.30 -14.04
N TRP A 64 -9.18 24.70 -12.94
CA TRP A 64 -9.14 23.26 -12.79
C TRP A 64 -10.55 22.70 -12.58
N ASN A 65 -10.69 21.39 -12.80
CA ASN A 65 -11.95 20.72 -12.53
C ASN A 65 -12.31 20.88 -11.04
N LYS A 66 -13.48 21.46 -10.75
CA LYS A 66 -13.95 21.69 -9.37
C LYS A 66 -13.98 20.42 -8.52
N SER A 67 -14.18 19.25 -9.11
CA SER A 67 -14.12 17.97 -8.40
C SER A 67 -12.73 17.65 -7.81
N ALA A 68 -11.68 18.31 -8.27
CA ALA A 68 -10.34 18.20 -7.69
C ALA A 68 -10.27 18.83 -6.30
N ASP A 69 -11.04 19.91 -6.05
CA ASP A 69 -10.87 20.83 -4.91
C ASP A 69 -9.38 21.10 -4.64
N ALA A 70 -8.67 21.48 -5.71
CA ALA A 70 -7.28 21.91 -5.66
C ALA A 70 -7.18 23.31 -5.06
N GLN A 71 -6.29 23.47 -4.10
CA GLN A 71 -6.09 24.71 -3.34
C GLN A 71 -4.86 25.46 -3.85
N GLU A 72 -3.75 24.74 -4.03
CA GLU A 72 -2.48 25.29 -4.51
C GLU A 72 -1.80 24.24 -5.40
N ALA A 73 -1.01 24.69 -6.36
CA ALA A 73 -0.18 23.81 -7.17
C ALA A 73 1.11 24.53 -7.57
N PHE A 74 2.22 23.78 -7.63
CA PHE A 74 3.55 24.34 -7.89
C PHE A 74 4.39 23.44 -8.78
N PHE A 75 5.20 24.03 -9.65
CA PHE A 75 6.38 23.40 -10.22
C PHE A 75 7.54 23.54 -9.23
N ILE A 76 8.12 22.41 -8.80
CA ILE A 76 9.17 22.41 -7.78
C ILE A 76 10.55 22.00 -8.34
N ALA A 77 10.57 21.19 -9.40
CA ALA A 77 11.79 20.76 -10.07
C ALA A 77 11.49 20.28 -11.49
N ARG A 78 12.51 20.23 -12.36
CA ARG A 78 12.39 19.76 -13.75
C ARG A 78 13.66 19.11 -14.24
N SER A 79 13.52 18.15 -15.15
CA SER A 79 14.62 17.60 -15.94
C SER A 79 14.07 17.16 -17.30
N ASP A 80 14.73 17.54 -18.39
CA ASP A 80 14.23 17.34 -19.76
C ASP A 80 12.79 17.87 -19.95
N GLU A 81 11.86 17.00 -20.32
CA GLU A 81 10.42 17.25 -20.45
C GLU A 81 9.64 16.85 -19.18
N ILE A 82 10.32 16.28 -18.18
CA ILE A 82 9.70 15.80 -16.94
C ILE A 82 9.57 16.93 -15.92
N ASN A 83 8.34 17.18 -15.49
CA ASN A 83 8.05 18.15 -14.43
C ASN A 83 7.72 17.46 -13.11
N ILE A 84 8.23 18.01 -12.00
CA ILE A 84 7.85 17.60 -10.65
C ILE A 84 6.91 18.65 -10.09
N LEU A 85 5.70 18.20 -9.77
CA LEU A 85 4.62 19.03 -9.29
C LEU A 85 4.37 18.76 -7.81
N TYR A 86 4.03 19.80 -7.08
CA TYR A 86 3.48 19.69 -5.73
C TYR A 86 2.08 20.29 -5.74
N ILE A 87 1.07 19.52 -5.32
CA ILE A 87 -0.34 19.89 -5.45
C ILE A 87 -1.03 19.71 -4.09
N VAL A 88 -1.60 20.79 -3.59
CA VAL A 88 -2.46 20.77 -2.39
C VAL A 88 -3.91 20.60 -2.82
N ILE A 89 -4.55 19.57 -2.29
CA ILE A 89 -5.98 19.31 -2.45
C ILE A 89 -6.66 19.25 -1.08
N GLU A 90 -7.96 19.51 -1.03
CA GLU A 90 -8.71 19.51 0.24
C GLU A 90 -8.60 18.17 1.00
N LYS A 91 -8.61 17.05 0.27
CA LYS A 91 -8.52 15.71 0.84
C LYS A 91 -7.82 14.75 -0.11
N LEU A 92 -6.90 13.93 0.41
CA LEU A 92 -6.27 12.87 -0.36
C LEU A 92 -7.27 11.77 -0.71
N THR A 93 -7.75 11.78 -1.96
CA THR A 93 -8.61 10.73 -2.51
C THR A 93 -8.26 10.50 -3.97
N ARG A 94 -8.33 9.23 -4.41
CA ARG A 94 -8.10 8.83 -5.80
C ARG A 94 -8.97 9.63 -6.79
N TYR A 95 -10.20 9.94 -6.40
CA TYR A 95 -11.14 10.76 -7.17
C TYR A 95 -10.59 12.18 -7.41
N ARG A 96 -10.24 12.90 -6.34
CA ARG A 96 -9.75 14.28 -6.41
C ARG A 96 -8.43 14.39 -7.17
N GLU A 97 -7.48 13.51 -6.88
CA GLU A 97 -6.20 13.44 -7.56
C GLU A 97 -6.38 13.25 -9.07
N ARG A 98 -7.26 12.34 -9.48
CA ARG A 98 -7.56 12.13 -10.89
C ARG A 98 -8.12 13.38 -11.56
N PHE A 99 -9.03 14.09 -10.90
CA PHE A 99 -9.59 15.33 -11.45
C PHE A 99 -8.56 16.45 -11.53
N ALA A 100 -7.66 16.56 -10.55
CA ALA A 100 -6.51 17.46 -10.62
C ALA A 100 -5.65 17.15 -11.85
N LEU A 101 -5.21 15.89 -11.99
CA LEU A 101 -4.36 15.47 -13.12
C LEU A 101 -5.05 15.58 -14.49
N SER A 102 -6.38 15.42 -14.53
CA SER A 102 -7.15 15.62 -15.77
C SER A 102 -7.13 17.07 -16.25
N SER A 103 -6.99 18.03 -15.33
CA SER A 103 -6.92 19.46 -15.63
C SER A 103 -5.58 19.79 -16.30
N LEU A 104 -4.50 19.12 -15.85
CA LEU A 104 -3.16 19.28 -16.42
C LEU A 104 -3.07 18.79 -17.86
N ARG A 105 -3.86 17.79 -18.30
CA ARG A 105 -3.77 17.24 -19.67
C ARG A 105 -4.04 18.25 -20.79
N ARG A 106 -4.66 19.39 -20.46
CA ARG A 106 -4.84 20.50 -21.41
C ARG A 106 -3.48 21.10 -21.81
N GLU A 107 -2.51 21.05 -20.90
CA GLU A 107 -1.15 21.53 -21.10
C GLU A 107 -0.33 20.61 -22.00
N ARG A 108 0.48 21.22 -22.88
CA ARG A 108 1.26 20.48 -23.89
C ARG A 108 2.27 19.51 -23.25
N TRP A 109 2.95 19.94 -22.18
CA TRP A 109 3.96 19.16 -21.47
C TRP A 109 3.38 18.00 -20.65
N ALA A 110 2.07 18.02 -20.36
CA ALA A 110 1.43 17.01 -19.51
C ALA A 110 0.74 15.90 -20.30
N ARG A 111 0.64 16.02 -21.63
CA ARG A 111 -0.19 15.14 -22.48
C ARG A 111 0.20 13.66 -22.42
N LYS A 112 1.50 13.38 -22.35
CA LYS A 112 2.03 12.01 -22.30
C LYS A 112 2.26 11.48 -20.89
N GLY A 113 1.90 12.24 -19.85
CA GLY A 113 2.18 11.87 -18.46
C GLY A 113 3.65 12.05 -18.07
N GLU A 114 4.32 13.02 -18.69
CA GLU A 114 5.73 13.38 -18.45
C GLU A 114 5.86 14.23 -17.16
N TYR A 115 5.32 13.73 -16.06
CA TYR A 115 5.43 14.38 -14.77
C TYR A 115 5.23 13.43 -13.60
N ILE A 116 5.72 13.85 -12.44
CA ILE A 116 5.40 13.24 -11.14
C ILE A 116 4.70 14.30 -10.31
N SER A 117 3.56 13.95 -9.72
CA SER A 117 2.80 14.85 -8.85
C SER A 117 2.85 14.36 -7.42
N ILE A 118 3.25 15.24 -6.50
CA ILE A 118 3.20 15.01 -5.06
C ILE A 118 1.93 15.70 -4.55
N PHE A 119 0.94 14.91 -4.16
CA PHE A 119 -0.28 15.41 -3.55
C PHE A 119 -0.15 15.49 -2.04
N TYR A 120 -0.67 16.57 -1.49
CA TYR A 120 -0.80 16.81 -0.07
C TYR A 120 -2.22 17.30 0.25
N ALA A 121 -2.69 17.01 1.47
CA ALA A 121 -3.89 17.62 2.02
C ALA A 121 -3.59 18.19 3.41
N PRO A 122 -4.16 19.34 3.79
CA PRO A 122 -3.91 19.94 5.09
C PRO A 122 -4.12 18.96 6.26
N ASN A 123 -3.19 18.93 7.20
CA ASN A 123 -3.17 18.04 8.37
C ASN A 123 -3.06 16.53 8.06
N SER A 124 -2.81 16.15 6.81
CA SER A 124 -2.53 14.76 6.44
C SER A 124 -1.11 14.40 6.87
N PRO A 125 -0.88 13.30 7.62
CA PRO A 125 0.48 12.87 7.94
C PRO A 125 1.18 12.17 6.76
N ILE A 126 0.53 12.14 5.60
CA ILE A 126 0.98 11.41 4.41
C ILE A 126 0.86 12.27 3.15
N TRP A 127 1.66 11.90 2.15
CA TRP A 127 1.71 12.45 0.80
C TRP A 127 1.50 11.33 -0.22
N HIS A 128 0.87 11.63 -1.35
CA HIS A 128 0.75 10.70 -2.47
C HIS A 128 1.66 11.15 -3.60
N MET A 129 2.70 10.39 -3.91
CA MET A 129 3.53 10.60 -5.08
C MET A 129 2.96 9.78 -6.24
N VAL A 130 2.41 10.46 -7.25
CA VAL A 130 1.63 9.89 -8.34
C VAL A 130 2.33 10.11 -9.67
N CYS A 131 2.50 9.04 -10.43
CA CYS A 131 2.96 9.10 -11.81
C CYS A 131 1.88 8.53 -12.75
N PRO A 132 1.29 9.36 -13.64
CA PRO A 132 0.36 8.89 -14.65
C PRO A 132 1.06 8.02 -15.71
N TYR A 133 0.29 7.15 -16.33
CA TYR A 133 0.69 6.34 -17.46
C TYR A 133 -0.45 6.30 -18.48
N SER A 134 -0.10 6.44 -19.76
CA SER A 134 -1.02 6.20 -20.87
C SER A 134 -0.60 4.91 -21.56
N THR A 135 -1.54 4.00 -21.77
CA THR A 135 -1.33 2.70 -22.42
C THR A 135 -1.11 2.77 -23.93
N GLY A 136 -0.88 3.96 -24.51
CA GLY A 136 -0.75 4.15 -25.96
C GLY A 136 -2.09 4.11 -26.70
N GLU A 137 -2.03 4.20 -28.03
CA GLU A 137 -3.18 4.43 -28.94
C GLU A 137 -4.23 3.30 -28.99
N GLU A 138 -3.99 2.16 -28.34
CA GLU A 138 -4.93 1.01 -28.34
C GLU A 138 -6.11 1.16 -27.36
N ASP A 139 -6.03 2.08 -26.40
CA ASP A 139 -7.11 2.34 -25.44
C ASP A 139 -7.93 3.58 -25.85
N THR A 140 -9.06 3.34 -26.52
CA THR A 140 -9.99 4.39 -26.96
C THR A 140 -10.60 5.21 -25.82
N SER A 141 -10.41 4.81 -24.55
CA SER A 141 -10.91 5.56 -23.39
C SER A 141 -10.10 6.83 -23.09
N GLY A 142 -8.84 6.89 -23.53
CA GLY A 142 -7.92 8.00 -23.22
C GLY A 142 -7.70 8.23 -21.72
N ARG A 143 -8.01 7.25 -20.85
CA ARG A 143 -7.99 7.39 -19.39
C ARG A 143 -6.61 7.02 -18.84
N LEU A 144 -6.02 7.90 -18.03
CA LEU A 144 -4.70 7.67 -17.43
C LEU A 144 -4.79 6.62 -16.33
N ILE A 145 -3.84 5.69 -16.33
CA ILE A 145 -3.57 4.81 -15.19
C ILE A 145 -2.67 5.61 -14.23
N LEU A 146 -3.11 5.76 -12.98
CA LEU A 146 -2.37 6.49 -11.95
C LEU A 146 -1.66 5.48 -11.07
N ARG A 147 -0.34 5.57 -10.98
CA ARG A 147 0.49 4.72 -10.12
C ARG A 147 1.01 5.55 -8.95
N ARG A 148 0.85 5.04 -7.73
CA ARG A 148 1.01 5.84 -6.50
C ARG A 148 1.95 5.19 -5.51
N TYR A 149 2.87 5.99 -4.99
CA TYR A 149 3.51 5.75 -3.71
C TYR A 149 2.81 6.57 -2.62
N VAL A 150 2.60 5.95 -1.46
CA VAL A 150 2.17 6.66 -0.25
C VAL A 150 3.41 6.87 0.61
N LEU A 151 3.64 8.10 1.02
CA LEU A 151 4.80 8.54 1.79
C LEU A 151 4.33 9.20 3.08
N GLY A 152 5.16 9.20 4.11
CA GLY A 152 4.93 9.92 5.36
C GLY A 152 4.84 8.99 6.57
N GLU A 153 4.20 9.47 7.63
CA GLU A 153 4.25 8.80 8.93
C GLU A 153 3.53 7.44 8.93
N GLY A 154 4.26 6.42 9.38
CA GLY A 154 3.77 5.04 9.46
C GLY A 154 3.73 4.31 8.11
N GLU A 155 4.33 4.87 7.06
CA GLU A 155 4.53 4.19 5.78
C GLU A 155 5.96 3.64 5.67
N ASN A 156 6.09 2.50 4.98
CA ASN A 156 7.38 1.92 4.71
C ASN A 156 7.98 2.53 3.43
N HIS A 157 9.14 3.14 3.56
CA HIS A 157 9.77 3.85 2.45
C HIS A 157 10.83 3.05 1.70
N ARG A 158 11.06 1.76 2.02
CA ARG A 158 12.13 0.97 1.38
C ARG A 158 11.92 0.84 -0.14
N THR A 159 10.80 0.29 -0.58
CA THR A 159 10.49 0.05 -2.00
C THR A 159 10.53 1.34 -2.82
N VAL A 160 9.91 2.42 -2.33
CA VAL A 160 9.93 3.70 -3.02
C VAL A 160 11.34 4.28 -3.09
N SER A 161 12.14 4.14 -2.04
CA SER A 161 13.51 4.66 -2.03
C SER A 161 14.43 3.89 -2.97
N GLU A 162 14.26 2.58 -3.07
CA GLU A 162 14.96 1.73 -4.05
C GLU A 162 14.54 2.12 -5.49
N ASN A 163 13.24 2.21 -5.75
CA ASN A 163 12.72 2.50 -7.09
C ASN A 163 13.03 3.93 -7.55
N LEU A 164 13.03 4.92 -6.66
CA LEU A 164 13.39 6.30 -7.00
C LEU A 164 14.86 6.46 -7.40
N THR A 165 15.75 5.51 -7.08
CA THR A 165 17.13 5.55 -7.62
C THR A 165 17.17 5.48 -9.15
N LEU A 166 16.15 4.88 -9.78
CA LEU A 166 16.01 4.86 -11.23
C LEU A 166 15.65 6.24 -11.79
N VAL A 167 15.09 7.13 -10.96
CA VAL A 167 14.65 8.47 -11.38
C VAL A 167 15.81 9.48 -11.42
N ASP A 168 17.03 9.07 -11.05
CA ASP A 168 18.22 9.93 -11.14
C ASP A 168 18.44 10.43 -12.58
N ALA A 169 18.30 11.74 -12.80
CA ALA A 169 18.39 12.39 -14.09
C ALA A 169 19.81 12.43 -14.68
N SER A 170 20.85 12.16 -13.88
CA SER A 170 22.24 12.14 -14.35
C SER A 170 22.59 10.87 -15.16
N GLN A 171 21.75 9.85 -15.09
CA GLN A 171 21.99 8.57 -15.77
C GLN A 171 21.66 8.63 -17.27
N VAL A 172 22.40 7.83 -18.05
CA VAL A 172 22.41 7.87 -19.53
C VAL A 172 21.10 7.41 -20.21
N GLU A 173 20.39 6.44 -19.63
CA GLU A 173 19.11 5.97 -20.20
C GLU A 173 18.05 7.10 -20.23
N PRO A 174 17.04 7.06 -21.13
CA PRO A 174 15.97 8.05 -21.14
C PRO A 174 15.22 8.12 -19.80
N LEU A 175 15.14 9.31 -19.20
CA LEU A 175 14.54 9.53 -17.89
C LEU A 175 13.08 9.08 -17.82
N PHE A 176 12.29 9.35 -18.89
CA PHE A 176 10.90 8.94 -18.97
C PHE A 176 10.72 7.44 -18.75
N GLU A 177 11.48 6.60 -19.46
CA GLU A 177 11.40 5.14 -19.33
C GLU A 177 11.80 4.65 -17.93
N ARG A 178 12.79 5.28 -17.31
CA ARG A 178 13.18 4.93 -15.94
C ARG A 178 12.11 5.32 -14.93
N ILE A 179 11.45 6.47 -15.08
CA ILE A 179 10.28 6.85 -14.28
C ILE A 179 9.16 5.82 -14.48
N GLN A 180 8.90 5.41 -15.73
CA GLN A 180 7.91 4.38 -16.00
C GLN A 180 8.23 3.08 -15.27
N LYS A 181 9.50 2.64 -15.26
CA LYS A 181 9.97 1.47 -14.49
C LYS A 181 9.82 1.67 -12.98
N ALA A 182 10.23 2.83 -12.46
CA ALA A 182 10.19 3.17 -11.04
C ALA A 182 8.78 3.15 -10.46
N PHE A 183 7.73 3.32 -11.26
CA PHE A 183 6.34 3.29 -10.80
C PHE A 183 5.58 2.01 -11.18
N LYS A 184 6.23 0.95 -11.68
CA LYS A 184 5.55 -0.31 -12.00
C LYS A 184 5.15 -1.06 -10.73
N VAL A 185 3.87 -1.43 -10.62
CA VAL A 185 3.34 -2.26 -9.52
C VAL A 185 3.68 -3.75 -9.70
N ARG A 186 3.59 -4.28 -10.92
CA ARG A 186 3.78 -5.72 -11.20
C ARG A 186 5.07 -6.30 -10.59
N PRO A 187 6.24 -5.64 -10.68
CA PRO A 187 7.47 -6.12 -10.05
C PRO A 187 7.33 -6.34 -8.53
N VAL A 188 6.60 -5.48 -7.82
CA VAL A 188 6.42 -5.59 -6.37
C VAL A 188 5.56 -6.81 -6.03
N THR A 189 4.48 -7.04 -6.77
CA THR A 189 3.62 -8.21 -6.56
C THR A 189 4.33 -9.52 -6.90
N GLU A 190 5.08 -9.57 -8.01
CA GLU A 190 5.83 -10.76 -8.43
C GLU A 190 6.96 -11.07 -7.45
N GLN A 191 7.73 -10.06 -7.03
CA GLN A 191 8.79 -10.25 -6.03
C GLN A 191 8.22 -10.71 -4.69
N PHE A 192 7.13 -10.10 -4.23
CA PHE A 192 6.45 -10.51 -3.00
C PHE A 192 6.04 -11.98 -3.04
N TYR A 193 5.56 -12.44 -4.20
CA TYR A 193 5.13 -13.82 -4.35
C TYR A 193 6.28 -14.82 -4.27
N GLU A 194 7.43 -14.52 -4.90
CA GLU A 194 8.60 -15.38 -4.81
C GLU A 194 9.20 -15.39 -3.40
N ASP A 195 9.27 -14.24 -2.73
CA ASP A 195 9.69 -14.15 -1.33
C ASP A 195 8.72 -14.92 -0.41
N TYR A 196 7.41 -14.80 -0.67
CA TYR A 196 6.39 -15.56 0.06
C TYR A 196 6.62 -17.07 -0.07
N LYS A 197 6.89 -17.57 -1.28
CA LYS A 197 7.17 -19.01 -1.50
C LYS A 197 8.39 -19.48 -0.71
N GLU A 198 9.44 -18.67 -0.69
CA GLU A 198 10.65 -18.99 0.05
C GLU A 198 10.35 -19.12 1.54
N ILE A 199 9.69 -18.11 2.12
CA ILE A 199 9.28 -18.10 3.53
C ILE A 199 8.35 -19.27 3.84
N PHE A 200 7.36 -19.52 2.98
CA PHE A 200 6.46 -20.66 3.10
C PHE A 200 7.22 -22.00 3.13
N GLY A 201 8.19 -22.15 2.23
CA GLY A 201 9.09 -23.30 2.17
C GLY A 201 9.95 -23.45 3.43
N ASN A 202 10.41 -22.35 4.01
CA ASN A 202 11.20 -22.32 5.25
C ASN A 202 10.39 -22.81 6.45
N ILE A 203 9.16 -22.30 6.62
CA ILE A 203 8.25 -22.76 7.68
C ILE A 203 7.94 -24.25 7.52
N LYS A 204 7.61 -24.67 6.30
CA LYS A 204 7.31 -26.08 6.02
C LYS A 204 8.48 -26.98 6.39
N ARG A 205 9.71 -26.65 5.95
CA ARG A 205 10.92 -27.43 6.27
C ARG A 205 11.14 -27.53 7.77
N HIS A 206 11.03 -26.41 8.49
CA HIS A 206 11.18 -26.36 9.95
C HIS A 206 10.20 -27.30 10.68
N LEU A 207 8.98 -27.44 10.19
CA LEU A 207 7.97 -28.35 10.77
C LEU A 207 8.21 -29.81 10.37
N LEU A 208 8.62 -30.06 9.13
CA LEU A 208 8.95 -31.41 8.66
C LEU A 208 10.14 -32.00 9.43
N ASP A 209 11.14 -31.17 9.74
CA ASP A 209 12.32 -31.58 10.53
C ASP A 209 11.93 -31.98 11.97
N GLN A 210 10.77 -31.50 12.46
CA GLN A 210 10.17 -31.90 13.74
C GLN A 210 9.20 -33.10 13.62
N GLY A 211 9.11 -33.72 12.44
CA GLY A 211 8.27 -34.92 12.21
C GLY A 211 6.80 -34.63 11.92
N ILE A 212 6.41 -33.37 11.69
CA ILE A 212 5.04 -33.02 11.31
C ILE A 212 4.73 -33.54 9.90
N GLN A 213 3.52 -34.05 9.68
CA GLN A 213 3.11 -34.52 8.35
C GLN A 213 3.06 -33.38 7.33
N VAL A 214 3.46 -33.65 6.09
CA VAL A 214 3.51 -32.68 4.98
C VAL A 214 2.21 -31.88 4.84
N ALA A 215 1.06 -32.54 4.84
CA ALA A 215 -0.24 -31.88 4.69
C ALA A 215 -0.53 -30.89 5.84
N LYS A 216 -0.14 -31.25 7.07
CA LYS A 216 -0.34 -30.42 8.26
C LYS A 216 0.64 -29.25 8.31
N ALA A 217 1.92 -29.51 8.03
CA ALA A 217 2.94 -28.47 7.91
C ALA A 217 2.55 -27.43 6.85
N LYS A 218 2.01 -27.88 5.71
CA LYS A 218 1.49 -27.01 4.64
C LYS A 218 0.32 -26.15 5.14
N LYS A 219 -0.67 -26.77 5.78
CA LYS A 219 -1.86 -26.08 6.29
C LYS A 219 -1.50 -25.06 7.36
N PHE A 220 -0.61 -25.41 8.27
CA PHE A 220 -0.10 -24.51 9.30
C PHE A 220 0.62 -23.31 8.70
N ALA A 221 1.56 -23.53 7.77
CA ALA A 221 2.31 -22.44 7.14
C ALA A 221 1.39 -21.44 6.42
N HIS A 222 0.33 -21.93 5.74
CA HIS A 222 -0.68 -21.06 5.13
C HIS A 222 -1.42 -20.24 6.18
N LEU A 223 -1.91 -20.88 7.24
CA LEU A 223 -2.66 -20.19 8.30
C LEU A 223 -1.81 -19.13 8.99
N LEU A 224 -0.56 -19.45 9.34
CA LEU A 224 0.36 -18.51 9.97
C LEU A 224 0.60 -17.28 9.09
N LEU A 225 0.99 -17.48 7.82
CA LEU A 225 1.25 -16.37 6.91
C LEU A 225 -0.01 -15.56 6.60
N ASN A 226 -1.17 -16.20 6.46
CA ASN A 226 -2.44 -15.50 6.25
C ASN A 226 -2.84 -14.65 7.46
N ARG A 227 -2.67 -15.18 8.69
CA ARG A 227 -2.93 -14.43 9.93
C ARG A 227 -2.02 -13.21 10.04
N LEU A 228 -0.72 -13.38 9.77
CA LEU A 228 0.25 -12.28 9.79
C LEU A 228 -0.07 -11.24 8.71
N MET A 229 -0.27 -11.64 7.46
CA MET A 229 -0.65 -10.71 6.38
C MET A 229 -1.96 -9.97 6.70
N PHE A 230 -2.96 -10.66 7.24
CA PHE A 230 -4.22 -10.02 7.65
C PHE A 230 -3.97 -8.91 8.67
N ILE A 231 -3.12 -9.16 9.66
CA ILE A 231 -2.72 -8.15 10.65
C ILE A 231 -2.04 -6.95 9.98
N TYR A 232 -1.13 -7.20 9.03
CA TYR A 232 -0.48 -6.15 8.25
C TYR A 232 -1.45 -5.30 7.42
N PHE A 233 -2.52 -5.89 6.89
CA PHE A 233 -3.57 -5.12 6.23
C PHE A 233 -4.35 -4.26 7.24
N ILE A 234 -4.87 -4.86 8.32
CA ILE A 234 -5.77 -4.14 9.23
C ILE A 234 -5.07 -3.12 10.12
N GLN A 235 -3.77 -3.28 10.43
CA GLN A 235 -3.03 -2.31 11.26
C GLN A 235 -3.00 -0.93 10.58
N LYS A 236 -3.08 -0.86 9.25
CA LYS A 236 -3.21 0.40 8.50
C LYS A 236 -4.50 1.16 8.80
N LYS A 237 -5.55 0.49 9.32
CA LYS A 237 -6.78 1.12 9.84
C LYS A 237 -6.65 1.67 11.26
N LYS A 238 -5.51 1.49 11.94
CA LYS A 238 -5.30 1.87 13.35
C LYS A 238 -6.24 1.13 14.31
N TRP A 239 -6.74 -0.04 13.92
CA TRP A 239 -7.63 -0.87 14.74
C TRP A 239 -6.89 -1.64 15.84
N LEU A 240 -5.58 -1.82 15.68
CA LEU A 240 -4.73 -2.52 16.64
C LEU A 240 -3.95 -1.48 17.43
N ASP A 241 -4.49 -1.05 18.58
CA ASP A 241 -3.87 -0.08 19.49
C ASP A 241 -3.50 1.27 18.85
N ASN A 242 -4.30 1.73 17.87
CA ASN A 242 -4.02 2.95 17.10
C ASN A 242 -2.65 2.93 16.38
N ASP A 243 -2.06 1.73 16.20
CA ASP A 243 -0.70 1.55 15.69
C ASP A 243 -0.72 1.00 14.25
N LYS A 244 -0.11 1.77 13.34
CA LYS A 244 0.09 1.37 11.93
C LYS A 244 1.19 0.32 11.74
N ASN A 245 2.02 0.11 12.76
CA ASN A 245 3.17 -0.80 12.79
C ASN A 245 3.04 -1.84 13.92
N PHE A 246 1.81 -2.17 14.30
CA PHE A 246 1.48 -3.01 15.46
C PHE A 246 2.33 -4.28 15.57
N MET A 247 2.41 -5.09 14.51
CA MET A 247 3.12 -6.36 14.55
C MET A 247 4.63 -6.18 14.79
N TYR A 248 5.24 -5.19 14.13
CA TYR A 248 6.66 -4.87 14.32
C TYR A 248 6.95 -4.32 15.72
N ASN A 249 6.07 -3.46 16.24
CA ASN A 249 6.21 -2.93 17.60
C ASN A 249 5.96 -4.01 18.66
N LEU A 250 5.05 -4.95 18.42
CA LEU A 250 4.86 -6.14 19.26
C LEU A 250 6.14 -7.00 19.29
N LEU A 251 6.77 -7.22 18.13
CA LEU A 251 8.04 -7.93 18.03
C LEU A 251 9.18 -7.21 18.77
N LYS A 252 9.31 -5.88 18.59
CA LYS A 252 10.29 -5.08 19.33
C LYS A 252 10.09 -5.17 20.83
N LYS A 253 8.83 -5.12 21.27
CA LYS A 253 8.47 -5.26 22.67
C LYS A 253 8.91 -6.62 23.19
N TYR A 254 8.59 -7.71 22.50
CA TYR A 254 9.08 -9.05 22.82
C TYR A 254 10.62 -9.11 22.96
N LYS A 255 11.37 -8.60 21.97
CA LYS A 255 12.84 -8.57 22.01
C LYS A 255 13.41 -7.80 23.21
N SER A 256 12.67 -6.81 23.74
CA SER A 256 13.10 -6.04 24.91
C SER A 256 12.93 -6.78 26.25
N PHE A 257 12.05 -7.79 26.32
CA PHE A 257 11.82 -8.62 27.51
C PHE A 257 12.78 -9.83 27.60
N GLY A 258 13.48 -10.15 26.50
CA GLY A 258 14.36 -11.32 26.40
C GLY A 258 13.61 -12.59 25.98
N ASN A 259 14.34 -13.55 25.40
CA ASN A 259 13.80 -14.75 24.73
C ASN A 259 13.24 -15.83 25.68
N GLU A 260 12.82 -15.48 26.90
CA GLU A 260 12.24 -16.47 27.83
C GLU A 260 10.77 -16.79 27.50
N GLU A 261 10.12 -15.98 26.66
CA GLU A 261 8.71 -16.10 26.31
C GLU A 261 8.50 -16.37 24.81
N LEU A 262 9.01 -17.50 24.30
CA LEU A 262 8.74 -18.09 22.96
C LEU A 262 7.72 -17.31 22.11
N PHE A 263 8.18 -16.62 21.06
CA PHE A 263 7.38 -15.58 20.42
C PHE A 263 6.10 -16.12 19.78
N TYR A 264 6.15 -17.30 19.16
CA TYR A 264 4.94 -17.89 18.59
C TYR A 264 4.02 -18.48 19.67
N GLU A 265 4.57 -19.35 20.51
CA GLU A 265 3.83 -20.22 21.43
C GLU A 265 3.13 -19.44 22.53
N LYS A 266 3.68 -18.28 22.89
CA LYS A 266 3.08 -17.38 23.89
C LYS A 266 2.52 -16.12 23.24
N TRP A 267 3.36 -15.28 22.64
CA TRP A 267 2.93 -13.95 22.19
C TRP A 267 1.93 -14.01 21.02
N LEU A 268 2.29 -14.66 19.91
CA LEU A 268 1.40 -14.75 18.75
C LEU A 268 0.19 -15.64 19.01
N SER A 269 0.36 -16.73 19.76
CA SER A 269 -0.74 -17.63 20.09
C SER A 269 -1.80 -16.94 20.94
N THR A 270 -1.41 -16.19 21.99
CA THR A 270 -2.37 -15.41 22.79
C THR A 270 -2.96 -14.27 21.96
N LEU A 271 -2.19 -13.62 21.08
CA LEU A 271 -2.73 -12.63 20.14
C LEU A 271 -3.82 -13.24 19.23
N PHE A 272 -3.54 -14.37 18.58
CA PHE A 272 -4.47 -14.98 17.63
C PHE A 272 -5.68 -15.58 18.34
N PHE A 273 -5.46 -16.42 19.35
CA PHE A 273 -6.48 -17.31 19.89
C PHE A 273 -7.17 -16.80 21.14
N GLU A 274 -6.72 -15.70 21.72
CA GLU A 274 -7.37 -15.04 22.86
C GLU A 274 -7.75 -13.60 22.54
N ALA A 275 -6.82 -12.81 21.99
CA ALA A 275 -7.05 -11.40 21.73
C ALA A 275 -7.90 -11.15 20.47
N MET A 276 -7.68 -11.86 19.36
CA MET A 276 -8.40 -11.60 18.10
C MET A 276 -9.67 -12.45 17.93
N SER A 277 -9.76 -13.57 18.65
CA SER A 277 -10.81 -14.58 18.53
C SER A 277 -11.92 -14.48 19.59
N LYS A 278 -11.85 -13.54 20.53
CA LYS A 278 -12.86 -13.34 21.58
C LYS A 278 -13.46 -11.93 21.55
N PRO A 279 -14.74 -11.75 21.91
CA PRO A 279 -15.32 -10.45 22.22
C PRO A 279 -14.57 -9.74 23.36
N ILE A 280 -14.49 -8.41 23.34
CA ILE A 280 -13.72 -7.61 24.34
C ILE A 280 -14.16 -7.92 25.78
N ASN A 281 -15.46 -8.10 26.01
CA ASN A 281 -16.04 -8.41 27.32
C ASN A 281 -15.75 -9.84 27.82
N GLU A 282 -15.23 -10.71 26.97
CA GLU A 282 -14.88 -12.09 27.32
C GLU A 282 -13.36 -12.28 27.49
N LYS A 283 -12.55 -11.25 27.21
CA LYS A 283 -11.09 -11.31 27.34
C LYS A 283 -10.68 -11.12 28.80
N ALA A 284 -9.77 -11.99 29.24
CA ALA A 284 -9.17 -11.96 30.57
C ALA A 284 -7.68 -12.35 30.51
N ILE A 285 -6.96 -11.76 29.56
CA ILE A 285 -5.55 -12.11 29.31
C ILE A 285 -4.70 -11.56 30.45
N THR A 286 -4.01 -12.44 31.17
CA THR A 286 -3.16 -12.13 32.35
C THR A 286 -1.84 -12.92 32.34
N GLU A 287 -1.49 -13.52 31.20
CA GLU A 287 -0.42 -14.51 31.05
C GLU A 287 0.98 -13.89 30.96
N PHE A 288 1.07 -12.58 30.72
CA PHE A 288 2.33 -11.85 30.55
C PHE A 288 2.74 -11.18 31.86
N SER A 289 4.04 -11.21 32.17
CA SER A 289 4.60 -10.54 33.35
C SER A 289 4.43 -9.01 33.29
N ASP A 290 4.46 -8.44 32.09
CA ASP A 290 4.21 -7.03 31.84
C ASP A 290 2.70 -6.77 31.63
N ASN A 291 2.10 -6.08 32.59
CA ASN A 291 0.69 -5.67 32.53
C ASN A 291 0.36 -4.77 31.33
N THR A 292 1.34 -4.06 30.75
CA THR A 292 1.09 -3.28 29.55
C THR A 292 0.85 -4.17 28.32
N VAL A 293 1.44 -5.37 28.26
CA VAL A 293 1.13 -6.38 27.21
C VAL A 293 -0.25 -6.98 27.44
N ASN A 294 -0.57 -7.36 28.69
CA ASN A 294 -1.92 -7.83 29.03
C ASN A 294 -2.99 -6.81 28.64
N ASN A 295 -2.80 -5.53 29.01
CA ASN A 295 -3.73 -4.46 28.67
C ASN A 295 -3.86 -4.29 27.15
N LEU A 296 -2.74 -4.25 26.42
CA LEU A 296 -2.73 -4.16 24.95
C LEU A 296 -3.62 -5.24 24.32
N LEU A 297 -3.38 -6.51 24.67
CA LEU A 297 -4.07 -7.65 24.08
C LEU A 297 -5.56 -7.68 24.43
N ASN A 298 -5.95 -7.27 25.64
CA ASN A 298 -7.36 -7.19 26.04
C ASN A 298 -8.14 -6.10 25.28
N HIS A 299 -7.48 -5.07 24.73
CA HIS A 299 -8.13 -3.97 23.99
C HIS A 299 -8.19 -4.19 22.47
N ILE A 300 -7.52 -5.21 21.94
CA ILE A 300 -7.63 -5.58 20.53
C ILE A 300 -9.10 -5.85 20.19
N PRO A 301 -9.63 -5.39 19.05
CA PRO A 301 -11.01 -5.67 18.68
C PRO A 301 -11.22 -7.15 18.35
N TYR A 302 -12.47 -7.60 18.43
CA TYR A 302 -12.85 -8.92 17.94
C TYR A 302 -12.86 -8.92 16.41
N LEU A 303 -12.06 -9.79 15.80
CA LEU A 303 -11.83 -9.82 14.35
C LEU A 303 -12.37 -11.09 13.67
N ASN A 304 -13.28 -11.81 14.33
CA ASN A 304 -13.68 -13.15 13.90
C ASN A 304 -14.15 -13.25 12.44
N GLY A 305 -13.92 -14.44 11.88
CA GLY A 305 -14.18 -14.85 10.51
C GLY A 305 -13.52 -16.20 10.19
N GLY A 306 -13.36 -17.09 11.18
CA GLY A 306 -12.66 -18.37 11.03
C GLY A 306 -11.12 -18.28 11.05
N LEU A 307 -10.52 -17.22 10.49
CA LEU A 307 -9.05 -17.12 10.34
C LEU A 307 -8.26 -17.26 11.65
N PHE A 308 -8.78 -16.70 12.74
CA PHE A 308 -8.16 -16.73 14.07
C PHE A 308 -8.74 -17.82 14.99
N GLU A 309 -9.58 -18.70 14.47
CA GLU A 309 -9.99 -19.89 15.20
C GLU A 309 -8.80 -20.86 15.30
N LYS A 310 -8.81 -21.66 16.38
CA LYS A 310 -7.78 -22.67 16.61
C LYS A 310 -8.11 -23.92 15.79
N TYR A 311 -7.20 -24.32 14.91
CA TYR A 311 -7.34 -25.53 14.09
C TYR A 311 -6.55 -26.70 14.69
N ASP A 312 -6.79 -27.90 14.15
CA ASP A 312 -6.07 -29.13 14.51
C ASP A 312 -4.55 -28.99 14.40
N VAL A 313 -4.08 -28.25 13.40
CA VAL A 313 -2.66 -27.98 13.17
C VAL A 313 -2.05 -26.97 14.15
N ASP A 314 -2.87 -26.21 14.89
CA ASP A 314 -2.39 -25.25 15.90
C ASP A 314 -2.19 -25.90 17.29
N ILE A 315 -2.52 -27.19 17.43
CA ILE A 315 -2.47 -27.95 18.69
C ILE A 315 -1.33 -28.99 18.66
N GLU A 316 -0.64 -29.14 17.54
CA GLU A 316 0.47 -30.10 17.44
C GLU A 316 1.70 -29.63 18.22
N GLY A 317 2.36 -30.57 18.89
CA GLY A 317 3.52 -30.31 19.76
C GLY A 317 4.81 -30.00 19.00
N PHE A 318 4.80 -29.00 18.12
CA PHE A 318 6.00 -28.41 17.52
C PHE A 318 6.32 -27.07 18.17
N THR A 319 7.49 -26.55 17.83
CA THR A 319 7.88 -25.17 18.14
C THR A 319 8.29 -24.40 16.89
N LEU A 320 8.06 -23.10 16.85
CA LEU A 320 8.64 -22.20 15.85
C LEU A 320 9.87 -21.50 16.43
N SER A 321 10.93 -21.45 15.63
CA SER A 321 12.11 -20.67 15.99
C SER A 321 11.81 -19.18 15.93
N ASP A 322 12.23 -18.44 16.96
CA ASP A 322 12.15 -16.98 16.97
C ASP A 322 12.92 -16.37 15.79
N ASP A 323 14.09 -16.92 15.42
CA ASP A 323 14.86 -16.45 14.27
C ASP A 323 14.08 -16.57 12.96
N LEU A 324 13.27 -17.62 12.80
CA LEU A 324 12.40 -17.78 11.65
C LEU A 324 11.30 -16.70 11.65
N LEU A 325 10.69 -16.42 12.79
CA LEU A 325 9.65 -15.39 12.94
C LEU A 325 10.21 -13.98 12.72
N PHE A 326 11.43 -13.72 13.20
CA PHE A 326 12.11 -12.44 12.99
C PHE A 326 12.34 -12.20 11.50
N LYS A 327 12.82 -13.20 10.75
CA LYS A 327 12.95 -13.11 9.29
C LYS A 327 11.62 -12.86 8.60
N ILE A 328 10.56 -13.55 9.02
CA ILE A 328 9.21 -13.36 8.44
C ILE A 328 8.74 -11.91 8.63
N ILE A 329 8.90 -11.36 9.83
CA ILE A 329 8.42 -10.01 10.14
C ILE A 329 9.36 -8.96 9.57
N GLU A 330 10.63 -8.95 9.97
CA GLU A 330 11.57 -7.87 9.70
C GLU A 330 12.15 -7.88 8.29
N ASP A 331 12.43 -9.07 7.73
CA ASP A 331 13.09 -9.18 6.43
C ASP A 331 12.08 -9.34 5.28
N PHE A 332 10.90 -9.91 5.56
CA PHE A 332 9.86 -10.14 4.57
C PHE A 332 8.69 -9.15 4.71
N LEU A 333 7.87 -9.20 5.76
CA LEU A 333 6.66 -8.36 5.83
C LEU A 333 7.00 -6.86 5.91
N GLU A 334 7.99 -6.48 6.72
CA GLU A 334 8.53 -5.12 6.79
C GLU A 334 9.36 -4.73 5.55
N TYR A 335 9.53 -5.60 4.55
CA TYR A 335 10.08 -5.16 3.26
C TYR A 335 9.05 -4.39 2.44
N TYR A 336 7.78 -4.75 2.57
CA TYR A 336 6.70 -4.32 1.69
C TYR A 336 5.78 -3.32 2.36
N ASN A 337 5.24 -2.38 1.58
CA ASN A 337 4.13 -1.57 2.06
C ASN A 337 2.80 -2.30 1.82
N PHE A 338 1.91 -2.30 2.81
CA PHE A 338 0.58 -2.90 2.72
C PHE A 338 -0.48 -1.81 2.59
N THR A 339 -1.49 -2.06 1.76
CA THR A 339 -2.68 -1.20 1.60
C THR A 339 -3.95 -2.01 1.81
N ILE A 340 -4.96 -1.36 2.38
CA ILE A 340 -6.33 -1.89 2.49
C ILE A 340 -7.20 -1.53 1.30
N THR A 341 -6.70 -0.66 0.43
CA THR A 341 -7.44 -0.19 -0.74
C THR A 341 -7.14 -1.14 -1.88
N GLU A 342 -8.14 -1.86 -2.35
CA GLU A 342 -7.97 -2.67 -3.55
C GLU A 342 -7.61 -1.81 -4.76
N GLU A 343 -6.72 -2.33 -5.59
CA GLU A 343 -6.38 -1.73 -6.86
C GLU A 343 -7.57 -1.70 -7.81
N SER A 344 -7.70 -0.61 -8.57
CA SER A 344 -8.61 -0.56 -9.72
C SER A 344 -7.78 -0.55 -11.01
N PRO A 345 -8.35 -0.91 -12.17
CA PRO A 345 -7.60 -0.89 -13.45
C PRO A 345 -6.93 0.45 -13.78
N PHE A 346 -7.42 1.55 -13.20
CA PHE A 346 -6.93 2.91 -13.45
C PHE A 346 -6.19 3.54 -12.26
N ASP A 347 -6.21 2.92 -11.08
CA ASP A 347 -5.58 3.42 -9.86
C ASP A 347 -4.83 2.28 -9.18
N LEU A 348 -3.51 2.34 -9.28
CA LEU A 348 -2.59 1.32 -8.82
C LEU A 348 -1.72 1.89 -7.70
N ASP A 349 -1.73 1.26 -6.54
CA ASP A 349 -0.81 1.60 -5.46
C ASP A 349 0.39 0.67 -5.55
N ILE A 350 1.59 1.19 -5.34
CA ILE A 350 2.81 0.37 -5.32
C ILE A 350 2.96 -0.18 -3.89
N ALA A 351 2.05 -1.09 -3.56
CA ALA A 351 1.86 -1.70 -2.26
C ALA A 351 1.18 -3.07 -2.44
N ILE A 352 1.24 -3.92 -1.43
CA ILE A 352 0.52 -5.19 -1.38
C ILE A 352 -0.92 -4.91 -0.97
N ASP A 353 -1.88 -5.34 -1.79
CA ASP A 353 -3.32 -5.22 -1.53
C ASP A 353 -3.94 -6.56 -1.06
N PRO A 354 -5.17 -6.57 -0.53
CA PRO A 354 -5.78 -7.80 -0.02
C PRO A 354 -6.06 -8.85 -1.10
N ALA A 355 -6.18 -8.45 -2.38
CA ALA A 355 -6.38 -9.41 -3.46
C ALA A 355 -5.14 -10.29 -3.69
N MET A 356 -3.98 -9.88 -3.18
CA MET A 356 -2.79 -10.72 -3.15
C MET A 356 -3.02 -12.04 -2.41
N LEU A 357 -3.89 -12.09 -1.40
CA LEU A 357 -4.25 -13.34 -0.71
C LEU A 357 -4.83 -14.38 -1.68
N GLY A 358 -5.72 -13.95 -2.58
CA GLY A 358 -6.31 -14.81 -3.61
C GLY A 358 -5.24 -15.30 -4.60
N LYS A 359 -4.38 -14.40 -5.08
CA LYS A 359 -3.30 -14.75 -6.01
C LYS A 359 -2.30 -15.76 -5.42
N ILE A 360 -1.93 -15.61 -4.15
CA ILE A 360 -1.08 -16.58 -3.42
C ILE A 360 -1.77 -17.94 -3.36
N TYR A 361 -3.03 -17.95 -2.93
CA TYR A 361 -3.80 -19.19 -2.75
C TYR A 361 -3.89 -19.96 -4.06
N GLU A 362 -4.24 -19.26 -5.13
CA GLU A 362 -4.32 -19.84 -6.47
C GLU A 362 -3.00 -20.36 -6.96
N SER A 363 -1.94 -19.57 -6.86
CA SER A 363 -0.67 -19.93 -7.48
C SER A 363 -0.03 -21.11 -6.75
N LEU A 364 -0.15 -21.18 -5.42
CA LEU A 364 0.29 -22.33 -4.63
C LEU A 364 -0.54 -23.59 -4.91
N ILE A 365 -1.86 -23.46 -5.11
CA ILE A 365 -2.69 -24.61 -5.49
C ILE A 365 -2.43 -25.02 -6.93
N ALA A 366 -2.29 -24.08 -7.86
CA ALA A 366 -2.07 -24.34 -9.28
C ALA A 366 -0.72 -25.02 -9.54
N GLU A 367 0.32 -24.65 -8.79
CA GLU A 367 1.62 -25.35 -8.86
C GLU A 367 1.52 -26.80 -8.38
N GLU A 368 0.69 -27.08 -7.37
CA GLU A 368 0.58 -28.40 -6.75
C GLU A 368 -0.49 -29.31 -7.40
N GLU A 369 -1.60 -28.74 -7.88
CA GLU A 369 -2.76 -29.43 -8.44
C GLU A 369 -2.97 -29.11 -9.93
N ARG A 370 -1.88 -28.92 -10.68
CA ARG A 370 -1.85 -28.57 -12.12
C ARG A 370 -3.05 -29.16 -12.89
N GLY A 371 -4.05 -28.31 -13.14
CA GLY A 371 -5.20 -28.60 -14.01
C GLY A 371 -6.35 -29.40 -13.42
N LYS A 372 -6.37 -29.76 -12.12
CA LYS A 372 -7.46 -30.56 -11.53
C LYS A 372 -8.47 -29.78 -10.69
N ALA A 373 -8.07 -28.67 -10.07
CA ALA A 373 -8.91 -27.95 -9.11
C ALA A 373 -9.96 -27.02 -9.75
N GLY A 374 -9.75 -26.57 -10.99
CA GLY A 374 -10.62 -25.59 -11.66
C GLY A 374 -10.61 -24.20 -11.02
N ILE A 375 -9.66 -23.91 -10.13
CA ILE A 375 -9.53 -22.64 -9.40
C ILE A 375 -8.66 -21.69 -10.24
N PHE A 376 -9.28 -20.70 -10.88
CA PHE A 376 -8.60 -19.65 -11.64
C PHE A 376 -9.18 -18.28 -11.28
N TYR A 377 -8.33 -17.31 -10.96
CA TYR A 377 -8.79 -15.93 -10.75
C TYR A 377 -9.36 -15.40 -12.04
N THR A 378 -10.55 -14.80 -11.96
CA THR A 378 -11.09 -14.06 -13.09
C THR A 378 -10.37 -12.70 -13.17
N PRO A 379 -9.75 -12.33 -14.31
CA PRO A 379 -9.05 -11.06 -14.43
C PRO A 379 -9.93 -9.87 -14.02
N ARG A 380 -9.36 -8.88 -13.30
CA ARG A 380 -10.13 -7.75 -12.76
C ARG A 380 -10.94 -6.99 -13.81
N ILE A 381 -10.42 -6.85 -15.04
CA ILE A 381 -11.13 -6.17 -16.13
C ILE A 381 -12.42 -6.88 -16.52
N GLU A 382 -12.43 -8.21 -16.48
CA GLU A 382 -13.61 -9.03 -16.75
C GLU A 382 -14.63 -8.89 -15.61
N VAL A 383 -14.16 -8.92 -14.36
CA VAL A 383 -15.02 -8.72 -13.18
C VAL A 383 -15.65 -7.32 -13.19
N ASP A 384 -14.86 -6.26 -13.46
CA ASP A 384 -15.37 -4.89 -13.57
C ASP A 384 -16.44 -4.78 -14.67
N LEU A 385 -16.18 -5.35 -15.85
CA LEU A 385 -17.12 -5.34 -16.96
C LEU A 385 -18.42 -6.07 -16.60
N MET A 386 -18.34 -7.28 -16.06
CA MET A 386 -19.51 -8.09 -15.68
C MET A 386 -20.36 -7.39 -14.62
N CYS A 387 -19.72 -6.85 -13.57
CA CYS A 387 -20.43 -6.10 -12.53
C CYS A 387 -21.08 -4.84 -13.07
N ARG A 388 -20.38 -4.05 -13.90
CA ARG A 388 -20.92 -2.81 -14.47
C ARG A 388 -22.10 -3.08 -15.38
N LEU A 389 -22.01 -4.09 -16.24
CA LEU A 389 -23.13 -4.48 -17.11
C LEU A 389 -24.30 -5.00 -16.28
N GLY A 390 -24.06 -5.86 -15.29
CA GLY A 390 -25.11 -6.40 -14.43
C GLY A 390 -25.85 -5.31 -13.65
N ILE A 391 -25.11 -4.36 -13.04
CA ILE A 391 -25.69 -3.23 -12.31
C ILE A 391 -26.41 -2.26 -13.26
N TYR A 392 -25.83 -2.00 -14.44
CA TYR A 392 -26.46 -1.13 -15.44
C TYR A 392 -27.80 -1.69 -15.92
N GLU A 393 -27.85 -2.97 -16.26
CA GLU A 393 -29.09 -3.65 -16.67
C GLU A 393 -30.11 -3.68 -15.54
N TYR A 394 -29.68 -3.95 -14.30
CA TYR A 394 -30.54 -3.88 -13.12
C TYR A 394 -31.19 -2.49 -12.98
N PHE A 395 -30.40 -1.41 -13.09
CA PHE A 395 -30.95 -0.04 -13.04
C PHE A 395 -31.82 0.31 -14.24
N LEU A 396 -31.59 -0.27 -15.42
CA LEU A 396 -32.48 -0.08 -16.57
C LEU A 396 -33.84 -0.77 -16.37
N GLN A 397 -33.87 -1.96 -15.76
CA GLN A 397 -35.11 -2.67 -15.44
C GLN A 397 -35.94 -1.90 -14.42
N ASP A 398 -35.34 -1.47 -13.30
CA ASP A 398 -36.00 -0.63 -12.29
C ASP A 398 -36.52 0.69 -12.88
N ARG A 399 -35.77 1.29 -13.82
CA ARG A 399 -36.20 2.53 -14.49
C ARG A 399 -37.40 2.33 -15.42
N ASN A 400 -37.53 1.16 -16.05
CA ASN A 400 -38.70 0.79 -16.86
C ASN A 400 -39.94 0.47 -16.00
N GLU A 401 -39.76 0.07 -14.73
CA GLU A 401 -40.87 -0.11 -13.77
C GLU A 401 -41.36 1.22 -13.18
N ILE A 402 -40.48 2.22 -13.02
CA ILE A 402 -40.82 3.53 -12.40
C ILE A 402 -41.34 4.57 -13.42
N LEU A 403 -41.01 4.44 -14.70
CA LEU A 403 -41.54 5.29 -15.77
C LEU A 403 -42.15 4.42 -16.86
N PRO A 404 -43.48 4.20 -16.89
CA PRO A 404 -44.09 3.52 -18.02
C PRO A 404 -43.78 4.31 -19.30
N GLN A 405 -43.34 3.60 -20.33
CA GLN A 405 -43.08 4.16 -21.65
C GLN A 405 -44.26 5.06 -22.04
N LYS A 406 -44.00 6.36 -22.25
CA LYS A 406 -44.96 7.18 -22.99
C LYS A 406 -44.88 6.71 -24.43
N ASP A 407 -45.87 5.92 -24.83
CA ASP A 407 -46.23 5.73 -26.23
C ASP A 407 -46.40 7.10 -26.87
N GLY A 408 -45.39 7.51 -27.63
CA GLY A 408 -45.34 8.78 -28.33
C GLY A 408 -44.82 8.50 -29.73
N ASN A 409 -45.75 8.14 -30.63
CA ASN A 409 -45.56 8.17 -32.07
C ASN A 409 -44.79 9.43 -32.48
N PHE A 410 -43.56 9.25 -32.96
CA PHE A 410 -42.91 10.25 -33.80
C PHE A 410 -43.36 9.97 -35.24
N ILE A 411 -44.25 10.83 -35.76
CA ILE A 411 -44.33 11.14 -37.18
C ILE A 411 -43.42 12.33 -37.43
#